data_AF-A0A838WS62-F1
#
_entry.id   AF-A0A838WS62-F1
#
_cell.length_a   1.000
_cell.length_b   1.000
_cell.length_c   1.000
_cell.angle_alpha   90.00
_cell.angle_beta   90.00
_cell.angle_gamma   90.00
#
_symmetry.space_group_name_H-M   'P 1'
#
loop_
_entity.id
_entity.type
_entity.pdbx_description
1 polymer ?
#
loop_
_entity_poly.entity_id
_entity_poly.type
_entity_poly.pdbx_seq_one_letter_code
_entity_poly.pdbx_strand_id
1 'polypeptide(L)'
;MTKQVESKESNFYIASSEKKKINIQNIIFPKLDICTVEELFFRGDDGVLFDYQNRTLGIKKDTVVSFNTYFNGFFANKWKSYTSITNIGVCLSLQGYFNIHIYSVDSFVQSRTIVMQKTVKNAHFDSPIVLENFDIYPYNGMIYIEVQALSNNCQMEGGFFYSYVQEIKDIRLGIVICTYKRETYVRKNIDLLEKNLLSRDEYRDKLKIFVIDNGKTLSSFDNPLIEIIPNKNAGGSGGFARGMIEVANHHRGFSHILLMDDDVLFDPEVILRLSNFLSVINQDDIC
;
A
#
# COMPACT_ATOMS: atom_id res chain seq x y z
N MET A 1 -19.05 33.13 59.07
CA MET A 1 -20.03 33.43 58.00
C MET A 1 -19.35 34.36 57.01
N THR A 2 -19.28 34.20 55.69
CA THR A 2 -19.63 33.15 54.74
C THR A 2 -19.05 33.66 53.40
N LYS A 3 -18.20 32.86 52.72
CA LYS A 3 -17.87 32.91 51.25
C LYS A 3 -17.20 34.21 50.74
N GLN A 4 -16.29 34.23 49.76
CA GLN A 4 -16.06 33.46 48.54
C GLN A 4 -14.53 33.35 48.29
N VAL A 5 -14.06 32.16 47.96
CA VAL A 5 -12.79 31.92 47.25
C VAL A 5 -13.18 31.72 45.80
N GLU A 6 -12.81 32.65 44.91
CA GLU A 6 -12.95 32.46 43.46
C GLU A 6 -11.66 31.87 42.89
N SER A 7 -11.74 30.58 42.56
CA SER A 7 -10.86 29.86 41.67
C SER A 7 -10.99 30.37 40.25
N LYS A 8 -9.89 30.84 39.64
CA LYS A 8 -9.77 30.92 38.18
C LYS A 8 -8.82 29.84 37.69
N GLU A 9 -9.36 28.63 37.59
CA GLU A 9 -8.90 27.63 36.62
C GLU A 9 -9.50 28.01 35.27
N SER A 10 -8.70 28.55 34.35
CA SER A 10 -9.07 28.63 32.94
C SER A 10 -8.49 27.42 32.23
N ASN A 11 -9.36 26.43 32.05
CA ASN A 11 -9.17 25.23 31.26
C ASN A 11 -8.60 25.53 29.86
N PHE A 12 -7.41 25.02 29.59
CA PHE A 12 -6.98 24.74 28.22
C PHE A 12 -7.87 23.62 27.68
N TYR A 13 -8.89 23.98 26.91
CA TYR A 13 -9.57 23.05 26.03
C TYR A 13 -8.60 22.66 24.91
N ILE A 14 -7.82 21.60 25.11
CA ILE A 14 -7.19 20.89 24.00
C ILE A 14 -8.30 20.03 23.40
N ALA A 15 -8.86 20.49 22.28
CA ALA A 15 -9.69 19.65 21.43
C ALA A 15 -8.86 18.40 21.07
N SER A 16 -9.28 17.22 21.55
CA SER A 16 -8.74 15.97 21.05
C SER A 16 -9.21 15.83 19.61
N SER A 17 -8.37 16.20 18.65
CA SER A 17 -8.63 15.93 17.24
C SER A 17 -8.76 14.41 17.06
N GLU A 18 -9.90 13.99 16.52
CA GLU A 18 -10.19 12.59 16.26
C GLU A 18 -9.17 12.06 15.23
N LYS A 19 -8.43 11.00 15.60
CA LYS A 19 -7.44 10.40 14.70
C LYS A 19 -8.16 9.72 13.53
N LYS A 20 -7.67 9.96 12.32
CA LYS A 20 -8.17 9.36 11.08
C LYS A 20 -7.48 8.04 10.81
N LYS A 21 -8.25 7.01 10.43
CA LYS A 21 -7.71 5.73 10.01
C LYS A 21 -7.14 5.83 8.59
N ILE A 22 -5.93 5.30 8.40
CA ILE A 22 -5.30 5.19 7.09
C ILE A 22 -4.85 3.75 6.84
N ASN A 23 -5.15 3.23 5.64
CA ASN A 23 -4.53 2.00 5.15
C ASN A 23 -3.08 2.31 4.72
N ILE A 24 -2.12 1.54 5.22
CA ILE A 24 -0.70 1.72 4.90
C ILE A 24 -0.36 0.88 3.66
N GLN A 25 -0.54 -0.44 3.78
CA GLN A 25 -0.22 -1.39 2.72
C GLN A 25 -1.10 -2.63 2.85
N ASN A 26 -1.55 -3.14 1.71
CA ASN A 26 -2.27 -4.41 1.66
C ASN A 26 -1.28 -5.58 1.70
N ILE A 27 -1.70 -6.69 2.32
CA ILE A 27 -1.09 -7.99 2.15
C ILE A 27 -1.61 -8.53 0.82
N ILE A 28 -0.71 -8.64 -0.15
CA ILE A 28 -1.03 -9.05 -1.52
C ILE A 28 -0.55 -10.47 -1.79
N PHE A 29 -1.14 -11.09 -2.81
CA PHE A 29 -0.81 -12.43 -3.26
C PHE A 29 -0.37 -12.45 -4.72
N PRO A 30 0.28 -13.53 -5.17
CA PRO A 30 0.66 -13.72 -6.58
C PRO A 30 -0.53 -13.56 -7.53
N LYS A 31 -0.27 -13.03 -8.73
CA LYS A 31 -1.27 -12.84 -9.78
C LYS A 31 -0.72 -13.36 -11.11
N LEU A 32 -1.52 -14.12 -11.84
CA LEU A 32 -1.10 -14.76 -13.11
C LEU A 32 -0.64 -13.75 -14.17
N ASP A 33 -1.20 -12.54 -14.16
CA ASP A 33 -0.90 -11.46 -15.10
C ASP A 33 0.24 -10.53 -14.63
N ILE A 34 0.80 -10.73 -13.43
CA ILE A 34 1.85 -9.87 -12.86
C ILE A 34 3.06 -10.68 -12.39
N CYS A 35 2.88 -11.56 -11.40
CA CYS A 35 3.97 -12.32 -10.81
C CYS A 35 3.43 -13.56 -10.11
N THR A 36 3.97 -14.72 -10.47
CA THR A 36 3.59 -16.02 -9.90
C THR A 36 4.68 -16.60 -8.99
N VAL A 37 5.76 -15.85 -8.71
CA VAL A 37 6.83 -16.28 -7.79
C VAL A 37 6.32 -16.12 -6.35
N GLU A 38 5.78 -17.19 -5.78
CA GLU A 38 5.07 -17.18 -4.50
C GLU A 38 5.96 -16.66 -3.35
N GLU A 39 7.25 -16.96 -3.35
CA GLU A 39 8.21 -16.61 -2.28
C GLU A 39 8.43 -15.09 -2.12
N LEU A 40 8.03 -14.30 -3.11
CA LEU A 40 7.99 -12.84 -3.02
C LEU A 40 6.80 -12.32 -2.20
N PHE A 41 5.78 -13.15 -2.00
CA PHE A 41 4.51 -12.81 -1.34
C PHE A 41 4.35 -13.56 -0.02
N PHE A 42 4.55 -14.88 0.01
CA PHE A 42 4.47 -15.68 1.23
C PHE A 42 5.44 -16.85 1.17
N ARG A 43 5.73 -17.46 2.33
CA ARG A 43 6.55 -18.67 2.45
C ARG A 43 5.85 -19.66 3.36
N GLY A 44 5.88 -20.93 2.99
CA GLY A 44 5.39 -22.03 3.81
C GLY A 44 5.87 -23.36 3.25
N ASP A 45 5.52 -24.44 3.92
CA ASP A 45 5.81 -25.81 3.46
C ASP A 45 4.67 -26.36 2.57
N ASP A 46 4.71 -27.66 2.28
CA ASP A 46 3.71 -28.40 1.48
C ASP A 46 2.28 -28.39 2.06
N GLY A 47 2.10 -27.79 3.25
CA GLY A 47 0.80 -27.54 3.84
C GLY A 47 0.12 -26.25 3.36
N VAL A 48 0.79 -25.46 2.54
CA VAL A 48 0.23 -24.23 1.94
C VAL A 48 -0.18 -24.49 0.50
N LEU A 49 -1.40 -24.07 0.14
CA LEU A 49 -1.91 -24.14 -1.23
C LEU A 49 -2.56 -22.81 -1.58
N PHE A 50 -2.08 -22.15 -2.64
CA PHE A 50 -2.68 -20.91 -3.12
C PHE A 50 -3.64 -21.17 -4.27
N ASP A 51 -4.89 -20.75 -4.10
CA ASP A 51 -5.89 -20.73 -5.16
C ASP A 51 -5.77 -19.42 -5.94
N TYR A 52 -5.13 -19.47 -7.12
CA TYR A 52 -4.95 -18.30 -7.99
C TYR A 52 -6.27 -17.74 -8.54
N GLN A 53 -7.31 -18.56 -8.66
CA GLN A 53 -8.60 -18.14 -9.21
C GLN A 53 -9.37 -17.32 -8.19
N ASN A 54 -9.46 -17.81 -6.94
CA ASN A 54 -10.18 -17.15 -5.87
C ASN A 54 -9.29 -16.16 -5.06
N ARG A 55 -7.97 -16.21 -5.28
CA ARG A 55 -6.94 -15.47 -4.54
C ARG A 55 -6.98 -15.76 -3.04
N THR A 56 -7.13 -17.04 -2.70
CA THR A 56 -7.26 -17.50 -1.32
C THR A 56 -6.11 -18.45 -0.99
N LEU A 57 -5.50 -18.25 0.17
CA LEU A 57 -4.46 -19.12 0.70
C LEU A 57 -5.09 -20.17 1.61
N GLY A 58 -5.07 -21.43 1.19
CA GLY A 58 -5.44 -22.59 2.00
C GLY A 58 -4.24 -23.05 2.84
N ILE A 59 -4.49 -23.33 4.12
CA ILE A 59 -3.44 -23.65 5.10
C ILE A 59 -3.87 -24.90 5.87
N LYS A 60 -3.11 -26.01 5.75
CA LYS A 60 -3.37 -27.25 6.50
C LYS A 60 -3.07 -27.06 7.98
N LYS A 61 -3.69 -27.88 8.84
CA LYS A 61 -3.43 -27.86 10.27
C LYS A 61 -1.93 -28.03 10.56
N ASP A 62 -1.46 -27.30 11.56
CA ASP A 62 -0.09 -27.26 12.07
C ASP A 62 0.93 -26.59 11.11
N THR A 63 0.50 -26.16 9.93
CA THR A 63 1.31 -25.39 8.98
C THR A 63 1.37 -23.91 9.36
N VAL A 64 2.55 -23.31 9.14
CA VAL A 64 2.82 -21.89 9.29
C VAL A 64 3.04 -21.26 7.93
N VAL A 65 2.37 -20.14 7.68
CA VAL A 65 2.65 -19.24 6.56
C VAL A 65 3.35 -17.99 7.08
N SER A 66 4.50 -17.68 6.50
CA SER A 66 5.28 -16.50 6.79
C SER A 66 5.15 -15.44 5.70
N PHE A 67 4.83 -14.21 6.11
CA PHE A 67 4.83 -13.02 5.25
C PHE A 67 6.12 -12.20 5.40
N ASN A 68 7.20 -12.84 5.86
CA ASN A 68 8.56 -12.32 5.82
C ASN A 68 9.06 -12.28 4.36
N THR A 69 8.46 -11.45 3.54
CA THR A 69 8.66 -11.43 2.09
C THR A 69 8.77 -10.02 1.56
N TYR A 70 9.24 -9.90 0.32
CA TYR A 70 9.48 -8.60 -0.32
C TYR A 70 8.21 -7.75 -0.37
N PHE A 71 7.08 -8.32 -0.79
CA PHE A 71 5.85 -7.58 -0.95
C PHE A 71 5.08 -7.36 0.36
N ASN A 72 5.16 -8.27 1.33
CA ASN A 72 4.28 -8.23 2.50
C ASN A 72 4.96 -7.82 3.81
N GLY A 73 6.28 -7.63 3.80
CA GLY A 73 7.02 -7.02 4.90
C GLY A 73 6.70 -5.53 5.09
N PHE A 74 6.60 -5.09 6.33
CA PHE A 74 6.47 -3.68 6.73
C PHE A 74 7.83 -3.15 7.19
N PHE A 75 8.46 -2.29 6.40
CA PHE A 75 9.81 -1.76 6.69
C PHE A 75 9.76 -0.57 7.65
N ALA A 76 9.72 -0.85 8.96
CA ALA A 76 9.52 0.14 10.02
C ALA A 76 10.47 1.34 9.94
N ASN A 77 11.73 1.13 9.57
CA ASN A 77 12.72 2.22 9.47
C ASN A 77 12.29 3.33 8.50
N LYS A 78 11.70 2.98 7.35
CA LYS A 78 11.25 3.98 6.37
C LYS A 78 10.08 4.80 6.92
N TRP A 79 9.12 4.15 7.55
CA TRP A 79 7.96 4.84 8.13
C TRP A 79 8.37 5.76 9.28
N LYS A 80 9.23 5.29 10.19
CA LYS A 80 9.76 6.10 11.30
C LYS A 80 10.53 7.34 10.85
N SER A 81 11.33 7.21 9.79
CA SER A 81 12.21 8.30 9.33
C SER A 81 11.46 9.43 8.63
N TYR A 82 10.33 9.13 7.99
CA TYR A 82 9.75 9.99 6.97
C TYR A 82 8.28 10.32 7.17
N THR A 83 7.60 9.68 8.13
CA THR A 83 6.15 9.83 8.32
C THR A 83 5.78 10.09 9.76
N SER A 84 4.53 10.51 9.97
CA SER A 84 3.91 10.67 11.29
C SER A 84 3.47 9.34 11.95
N ILE A 85 3.73 8.20 11.32
CA ILE A 85 3.30 6.88 11.80
C ILE A 85 4.17 6.43 12.97
N THR A 86 3.56 6.29 14.14
CA THR A 86 4.22 5.80 15.37
C THR A 86 3.78 4.39 15.77
N ASN A 87 2.57 4.00 15.39
CA ASN A 87 1.98 2.72 15.72
C ASN A 87 1.28 2.18 14.48
N ILE A 88 1.19 0.86 14.37
CA ILE A 88 0.42 0.20 13.33
C ILE A 88 -0.54 -0.82 13.93
N GLY A 89 -1.55 -1.17 13.16
CA GLY A 89 -2.40 -2.33 13.37
C GLY A 89 -2.42 -3.21 12.11
N VAL A 90 -2.91 -4.42 12.28
CA VAL A 90 -3.10 -5.39 11.20
C VAL A 90 -4.55 -5.85 11.20
N CYS A 91 -5.17 -5.85 10.02
CA CYS A 91 -6.50 -6.41 9.78
C CYS A 91 -6.35 -7.60 8.82
N LEU A 92 -6.88 -8.77 9.17
CA LEU A 92 -6.79 -9.99 8.36
C LEU A 92 -8.17 -10.56 8.03
N SER A 93 -8.38 -11.00 6.79
CA SER A 93 -9.55 -11.81 6.39
C SER A 93 -9.19 -13.29 6.51
N LEU A 94 -9.76 -13.96 7.52
CA LEU A 94 -9.42 -15.33 7.90
C LEU A 94 -10.69 -16.17 8.11
N GLN A 95 -10.61 -17.45 7.74
CA GLN A 95 -11.63 -18.47 8.01
C GLN A 95 -10.97 -19.66 8.72
N GLY A 96 -11.47 -20.06 9.89
CA GLY A 96 -10.95 -21.21 10.64
C GLY A 96 -10.30 -20.87 11.98
N TYR A 97 -9.43 -21.74 12.49
CA TYR A 97 -8.76 -21.58 13.79
C TYR A 97 -7.28 -21.26 13.60
N PHE A 98 -6.81 -20.10 14.06
CA PHE A 98 -5.42 -19.67 13.87
C PHE A 98 -4.70 -19.26 15.15
N ASN A 99 -3.38 -19.39 15.10
CA ASN A 99 -2.46 -18.58 15.91
C ASN A 99 -1.78 -17.55 14.99
N ILE A 100 -1.92 -16.27 15.31
CA ILE A 100 -1.36 -15.17 14.51
C ILE A 100 -0.21 -14.58 15.31
N HIS A 101 0.93 -14.40 14.68
CA HIS A 101 2.09 -13.76 15.26
C HIS A 101 2.51 -12.57 14.41
N ILE A 102 2.93 -11.51 15.08
CA ILE A 102 3.62 -10.39 14.48
C ILE A 102 5.05 -10.44 14.98
N TYR A 103 5.99 -10.44 14.05
CA TYR A 103 7.42 -10.48 14.34
C TYR A 103 8.09 -9.23 13.83
N SER A 104 9.22 -8.90 14.46
CA SER A 104 10.20 -7.97 13.93
C SER A 104 11.50 -8.71 13.69
N VAL A 105 12.16 -8.43 12.56
CA VAL A 105 13.54 -8.84 12.27
C VAL A 105 14.42 -7.61 12.16
N ASP A 106 15.48 -7.59 12.97
CA ASP A 106 16.44 -6.48 13.01
C ASP A 106 17.33 -6.49 11.75
N SER A 107 17.55 -5.31 11.16
CA SER A 107 18.36 -5.16 9.94
C SER A 107 19.85 -5.44 10.13
N PHE A 108 20.37 -5.35 11.36
CA PHE A 108 21.78 -5.51 11.69
C PHE A 108 22.08 -6.84 12.36
N VAL A 109 21.24 -7.25 13.31
CA VAL A 109 21.49 -8.41 14.16
C VAL A 109 20.82 -9.69 13.62
N GLN A 110 19.93 -9.58 12.61
CA GLN A 110 19.10 -10.66 12.07
C GLN A 110 18.35 -11.47 13.14
N SER A 111 18.19 -10.90 14.33
CA SER A 111 17.45 -11.52 15.42
C SER A 111 15.96 -11.29 15.22
N ARG A 112 15.18 -12.30 15.57
CA ARG A 112 13.73 -12.31 15.44
C ARG A 112 13.09 -12.10 16.82
N THR A 113 12.21 -11.11 16.93
CA THR A 113 11.49 -10.78 18.16
C THR A 113 9.99 -10.87 17.94
N ILE A 114 9.26 -11.46 18.90
CA ILE A 114 7.78 -11.44 18.90
C ILE A 114 7.32 -10.05 19.32
N VAL A 115 6.51 -9.43 18.46
CA VAL A 115 5.87 -8.13 18.71
C VAL A 115 4.49 -8.34 19.33
N MET A 116 3.72 -9.28 18.79
CA MET A 116 2.37 -9.59 19.24
C MET A 116 2.00 -11.02 18.88
N GLN A 117 1.11 -11.62 19.68
CA GLN A 117 0.49 -12.90 19.37
C GLN A 117 -1.01 -12.83 19.66
N LYS A 118 -1.82 -13.43 18.79
CA LYS A 118 -3.27 -13.56 18.98
C LYS A 118 -3.75 -14.92 18.50
N THR A 119 -4.40 -15.66 19.38
CA THR A 119 -5.10 -16.90 19.02
C THR A 119 -6.56 -16.58 18.70
N VAL A 120 -7.05 -17.04 17.55
CA VAL A 120 -8.40 -16.74 17.05
C VAL A 120 -9.13 -18.02 16.71
N LYS A 121 -10.12 -18.38 17.54
CA LYS A 121 -11.01 -19.52 17.31
C LYS A 121 -12.16 -19.07 16.40
N ASN A 122 -12.55 -19.93 15.45
CA ASN A 122 -13.72 -19.72 14.58
C ASN A 122 -13.71 -18.35 13.87
N ALA A 123 -12.59 -18.00 13.22
CA ALA A 123 -12.53 -16.86 12.31
C ALA A 123 -13.47 -17.09 11.13
N HIS A 124 -14.08 -16.02 10.63
CA HIS A 124 -14.94 -16.01 9.46
C HIS A 124 -14.61 -14.79 8.60
N PHE A 125 -14.71 -14.93 7.27
CA PHE A 125 -14.36 -13.86 6.34
C PHE A 125 -15.22 -12.60 6.49
N ASP A 126 -16.46 -12.74 6.97
CA ASP A 126 -17.36 -11.62 7.27
C ASP A 126 -17.00 -10.85 8.56
N SER A 127 -16.04 -11.35 9.34
CA SER A 127 -15.59 -10.76 10.60
C SER A 127 -14.06 -10.65 10.64
N PRO A 128 -13.50 -9.55 10.10
CA PRO A 128 -12.06 -9.36 10.01
C PRO A 128 -11.37 -9.39 11.38
N ILE A 129 -10.21 -10.03 11.43
CA ILE A 129 -9.41 -10.13 12.65
C ILE A 129 -8.51 -8.92 12.76
N VAL A 130 -8.70 -8.17 13.85
CA VAL A 130 -7.95 -6.95 14.13
C VAL A 130 -6.91 -7.18 15.23
N LEU A 131 -5.67 -6.79 14.98
CA LEU A 131 -4.56 -6.68 15.93
C LEU A 131 -4.12 -5.21 15.98
N GLU A 132 -4.27 -4.54 17.11
CA GLU A 132 -4.19 -3.08 17.16
C GLU A 132 -2.98 -2.53 17.90
N ASN A 133 -2.60 -1.32 17.49
CA ASN A 133 -1.92 -0.32 18.31
C ASN A 133 -0.57 -0.75 18.90
N PHE A 134 0.26 -1.43 18.11
CA PHE A 134 1.63 -1.74 18.53
C PHE A 134 2.61 -0.72 17.96
N ASP A 135 3.53 -0.29 18.83
CA ASP A 135 4.55 0.73 18.57
C ASP A 135 5.63 0.19 17.62
N ILE A 136 6.00 0.96 16.61
CA ILE A 136 7.07 0.57 15.67
C ILE A 136 8.45 1.07 16.09
N TYR A 137 8.55 2.03 17.01
CA TYR A 137 9.83 2.63 17.43
C TYR A 137 10.85 1.65 18.02
N PRO A 138 10.46 0.65 18.83
CA PRO A 138 11.40 -0.33 19.36
C PRO A 138 12.08 -1.21 18.30
N TYR A 139 11.57 -1.22 17.06
CA TYR A 139 11.94 -2.19 16.04
C TYR A 139 12.75 -1.57 14.91
N ASN A 140 13.98 -2.03 14.72
CA ASN A 140 14.88 -1.55 13.67
C ASN A 140 14.96 -2.55 12.51
N GLY A 141 13.99 -2.52 11.62
CA GLY A 141 14.02 -3.36 10.42
C GLY A 141 12.65 -3.62 9.86
N MET A 142 12.33 -4.90 9.67
CA MET A 142 11.09 -5.32 9.03
C MET A 142 10.16 -6.01 10.02
N ILE A 143 8.91 -5.56 10.04
CA ILE A 143 7.81 -6.20 10.76
C ILE A 143 7.04 -7.06 9.76
N TYR A 144 6.67 -8.27 10.15
CA TYR A 144 5.88 -9.17 9.30
C TYR A 144 4.94 -10.04 10.12
N ILE A 145 4.03 -10.69 9.42
CA ILE A 145 2.99 -11.54 10.02
C ILE A 145 3.31 -13.00 9.74
N GLU A 146 3.02 -13.86 10.70
CA GLU A 146 2.84 -15.29 10.46
C GLU A 146 1.47 -15.74 10.91
N VAL A 147 0.87 -16.64 10.13
CA VAL A 147 -0.39 -17.30 10.48
C VAL A 147 -0.13 -18.80 10.55
N GLN A 148 -0.45 -19.39 11.70
CA GLN A 148 -0.40 -20.82 11.93
C GLN A 148 -1.82 -21.36 12.00
N ALA A 149 -2.13 -22.35 11.16
CA ALA A 149 -3.41 -23.03 11.21
C ALA A 149 -3.44 -24.04 12.37
N LEU A 150 -4.50 -23.98 13.17
CA LEU A 150 -4.76 -24.88 14.29
C LEU A 150 -5.89 -25.89 13.97
N SER A 151 -6.41 -25.85 12.73
CA SER A 151 -7.45 -26.75 12.21
C SER A 151 -7.27 -26.98 10.70
N ASN A 152 -7.97 -27.97 10.13
CA ASN A 152 -7.82 -28.33 8.71
C ASN A 152 -8.56 -27.40 7.73
N ASN A 153 -9.48 -26.56 8.22
CA ASN A 153 -10.32 -25.69 7.38
C ASN A 153 -9.88 -24.23 7.50
N CYS A 154 -8.58 -23.99 7.36
CA CYS A 154 -7.97 -22.69 7.52
C CYS A 154 -7.71 -22.03 6.16
N GLN A 155 -8.25 -20.84 5.97
CA GLN A 155 -8.07 -20.04 4.76
C GLN A 155 -7.82 -18.56 5.08
N MET A 156 -7.13 -17.87 4.17
CA MET A 156 -6.84 -16.44 4.25
C MET A 156 -7.03 -15.77 2.88
N GLU A 157 -7.79 -14.68 2.83
CA GLU A 157 -8.00 -13.87 1.61
C GLU A 157 -7.09 -12.64 1.55
N GLY A 158 -6.34 -12.38 2.62
CA GLY A 158 -5.37 -11.29 2.70
C GLY A 158 -5.58 -10.46 3.96
N GLY A 159 -5.25 -9.18 3.85
CA GLY A 159 -5.32 -8.25 4.97
C GLY A 159 -4.59 -6.96 4.64
N PHE A 160 -4.38 -6.12 5.64
CA PHE A 160 -3.64 -4.87 5.48
C PHE A 160 -3.06 -4.37 6.80
N PHE A 161 -1.97 -3.64 6.69
CA PHE A 161 -1.45 -2.81 7.78
C PHE A 161 -2.16 -1.45 7.75
N TYR A 162 -2.49 -0.90 8.90
CA TYR A 162 -3.12 0.42 9.01
C TYR A 162 -2.57 1.20 10.20
N SER A 163 -2.91 2.49 10.27
CA SER A 163 -2.62 3.33 11.44
C SER A 163 -3.72 4.36 11.66
N TYR A 164 -3.62 5.08 12.77
CA TYR A 164 -4.45 6.22 13.11
C TYR A 164 -3.56 7.46 13.24
N VAL A 165 -3.78 8.44 12.36
CA VAL A 165 -2.97 9.66 12.24
C VAL A 165 -3.84 10.90 12.46
N GLN A 166 -3.23 12.02 12.84
CA GLN A 166 -3.95 13.27 13.03
C GLN A 166 -4.39 13.90 11.70
N GLU A 167 -3.52 13.79 10.70
CA GLU A 167 -3.73 14.38 9.39
C GLU A 167 -3.43 13.36 8.30
N ILE A 168 -4.23 13.41 7.23
CA ILE A 168 -4.01 12.68 5.98
C ILE A 168 -4.04 13.74 4.89
N LYS A 169 -2.89 13.99 4.25
CA LYS A 169 -2.75 14.94 3.14
C LYS A 169 -3.50 14.40 1.92
N ASP A 170 -4.14 15.28 1.16
CA ASP A 170 -4.81 14.90 -0.10
C ASP A 170 -3.75 14.71 -1.21
N ILE A 171 -3.53 13.47 -1.61
CA ILE A 171 -2.52 13.11 -2.61
C ILE A 171 -3.19 12.91 -3.96
N ARG A 172 -2.73 13.69 -4.95
CA ARG A 172 -3.17 13.64 -6.34
C ARG A 172 -1.95 13.44 -7.23
N LEU A 173 -1.84 12.29 -7.87
CA LEU A 173 -0.68 11.89 -8.69
C LEU A 173 -0.96 12.12 -10.17
N GLY A 174 -0.09 12.87 -10.83
CA GLY A 174 0.06 12.86 -12.28
C GLY A 174 1.09 11.80 -12.67
N ILE A 175 0.65 10.69 -13.25
CA ILE A 175 1.53 9.60 -13.67
C ILE A 175 2.00 9.88 -15.09
N VAL A 176 3.31 9.99 -15.30
CA VAL A 176 3.92 10.27 -16.60
C VAL A 176 4.60 9.02 -17.12
N ILE A 177 4.16 8.55 -18.29
CA ILE A 177 4.77 7.45 -19.03
C ILE A 177 5.31 8.00 -20.34
N CYS A 178 6.60 7.82 -20.61
CA CYS A 178 7.19 8.23 -21.88
C CYS A 178 7.40 7.01 -22.77
N THR A 179 7.05 7.11 -24.05
CA THR A 179 7.13 5.96 -24.97
C THR A 179 7.59 6.33 -26.36
N TYR A 180 8.24 5.39 -27.05
CA TYR A 180 8.61 5.49 -28.45
C TYR A 180 8.43 4.13 -29.13
N LYS A 181 7.33 3.95 -29.88
CA LYS A 181 7.03 2.72 -30.64
C LYS A 181 7.00 1.44 -29.79
N ARG A 182 6.36 1.50 -28.61
CA ARG A 182 6.20 0.38 -27.65
C ARG A 182 4.74 0.20 -27.24
N GLU A 183 3.85 0.26 -28.22
CA GLU A 183 2.40 0.30 -28.04
C GLU A 183 1.87 -0.90 -27.25
N THR A 184 2.44 -2.09 -27.47
CA THR A 184 2.05 -3.31 -26.74
C THR A 184 2.37 -3.23 -25.26
N TYR A 185 3.47 -2.59 -24.87
CA TYR A 185 3.84 -2.44 -23.46
C TYR A 185 2.96 -1.39 -22.78
N VAL A 186 2.79 -0.23 -23.44
CA VAL A 186 1.90 0.82 -22.95
C VAL A 186 0.47 0.28 -22.75
N ARG A 187 -0.08 -0.43 -23.75
CA ARG A 187 -1.43 -1.01 -23.63
C ARG A 187 -1.53 -1.98 -22.45
N LYS A 188 -0.56 -2.88 -22.26
CA LYS A 188 -0.55 -3.78 -21.11
C LYS A 188 -0.55 -3.03 -19.77
N ASN A 189 0.27 -1.98 -19.65
CA ASN A 189 0.35 -1.19 -18.43
C ASN A 189 -0.94 -0.40 -18.18
N ILE A 190 -1.53 0.16 -19.23
CA ILE A 190 -2.83 0.83 -19.16
C ILE A 190 -3.93 -0.16 -18.75
N ASP A 191 -4.05 -1.31 -19.39
CA ASP A 191 -5.05 -2.34 -19.08
C ASP A 191 -4.94 -2.77 -17.61
N LEU A 192 -3.71 -2.92 -17.11
CA LEU A 192 -3.45 -3.27 -15.72
C LEU A 192 -3.89 -2.18 -14.73
N LEU A 193 -3.60 -0.92 -15.05
CA LEU A 193 -4.04 0.23 -14.25
C LEU A 193 -5.56 0.40 -14.29
N GLU A 194 -6.20 0.22 -15.44
CA GLU A 194 -7.65 0.28 -15.59
C GLU A 194 -8.36 -0.76 -14.76
N LYS A 195 -7.93 -2.02 -14.89
CA LYS A 195 -8.52 -3.17 -14.18
C LYS A 195 -8.44 -3.05 -12.66
N ASN A 196 -7.37 -2.44 -12.13
CA ASN A 196 -7.07 -2.47 -10.69
C ASN A 196 -7.26 -1.12 -9.97
N LEU A 197 -7.17 0.01 -10.69
CA LEU A 197 -7.17 1.34 -10.10
C LEU A 197 -8.16 2.30 -10.77
N LEU A 198 -8.05 2.52 -12.09
CA LEU A 198 -8.76 3.62 -12.75
C LEU A 198 -10.27 3.40 -12.87
N SER A 199 -10.74 2.16 -12.73
CA SER A 199 -12.18 1.84 -12.68
C SER A 199 -12.83 2.14 -11.32
N ARG A 200 -12.04 2.44 -10.28
CA ARG A 200 -12.53 2.68 -8.91
C ARG A 200 -12.78 4.16 -8.70
N ASP A 201 -14.02 4.53 -8.37
CA ASP A 201 -14.42 5.94 -8.19
C ASP A 201 -13.58 6.69 -7.15
N GLU A 202 -13.07 6.00 -6.14
CA GLU A 202 -12.23 6.59 -5.08
C GLU A 202 -10.90 7.19 -5.59
N TYR A 203 -10.42 6.76 -6.76
CA TYR A 203 -9.17 7.24 -7.37
C TYR A 203 -9.38 8.16 -8.56
N ARG A 204 -10.64 8.35 -9.00
CA ARG A 204 -10.99 9.15 -10.19
C ARG A 204 -10.43 10.58 -10.14
N ASP A 205 -10.48 11.20 -8.96
CA ASP A 205 -9.98 12.56 -8.74
C ASP A 205 -8.55 12.61 -8.21
N LYS A 206 -7.96 11.44 -7.90
CA LYS A 206 -6.61 11.32 -7.32
C LYS A 206 -5.55 10.96 -8.35
N LEU A 207 -5.92 10.33 -9.46
CA LEU A 207 -4.96 9.83 -10.45
C LEU A 207 -5.30 10.34 -11.84
N LYS A 208 -4.27 10.65 -12.63
CA LYS A 208 -4.37 10.80 -14.08
C LYS A 208 -3.07 10.35 -14.73
N ILE A 209 -3.18 9.70 -15.88
CA ILE A 209 -2.05 9.19 -16.66
C ILE A 209 -1.82 10.08 -17.88
N PHE A 210 -0.58 10.48 -18.06
CA PHE A 210 -0.08 11.27 -19.17
C PHE A 210 0.91 10.40 -19.94
N VAL A 211 0.51 9.94 -21.12
CA VAL A 211 1.36 9.14 -22.01
C VAL A 211 2.01 10.06 -23.02
N ILE A 212 3.30 10.33 -22.85
CA ILE A 212 4.08 11.15 -23.76
C ILE A 212 4.57 10.29 -24.91
N ASP A 213 3.86 10.38 -26.03
CA ASP A 213 4.13 9.56 -27.22
C ASP A 213 5.13 10.26 -28.13
N ASN A 214 6.41 9.94 -27.95
CA ASN A 214 7.50 10.42 -28.82
C ASN A 214 7.47 9.75 -30.20
N GLY A 215 6.76 8.63 -30.35
CA GLY A 215 6.60 7.90 -31.61
C GLY A 215 5.48 8.45 -32.48
N LYS A 216 4.46 9.06 -31.85
CA LYS A 216 3.20 9.51 -32.48
C LYS A 216 2.47 8.36 -33.16
N THR A 217 2.46 7.21 -32.51
CA THR A 217 1.95 5.93 -33.03
C THR A 217 0.84 5.34 -32.17
N LEU A 218 0.59 5.88 -30.98
CA LEU A 218 -0.49 5.42 -30.12
C LEU A 218 -1.86 5.91 -30.59
N SER A 219 -2.84 5.01 -30.52
CA SER A 219 -4.27 5.31 -30.64
C SER A 219 -4.84 5.77 -29.29
N SER A 220 -5.94 6.51 -29.31
CA SER A 220 -6.67 6.92 -28.08
C SER A 220 -7.09 5.72 -27.22
N PHE A 221 -7.18 5.95 -25.91
CA PHE A 221 -7.80 5.05 -24.93
C PHE A 221 -9.20 5.55 -24.57
N ASP A 222 -10.14 4.65 -24.32
CA ASP A 222 -11.52 4.99 -23.94
C ASP A 222 -11.64 5.22 -22.42
N ASN A 223 -10.80 6.10 -21.89
CA ASN A 223 -10.78 6.44 -20.47
C ASN A 223 -10.36 7.90 -20.26
N PRO A 224 -11.20 8.72 -19.61
CA PRO A 224 -10.92 10.15 -19.41
C PRO A 224 -9.75 10.42 -18.45
N LEU A 225 -9.27 9.40 -17.72
CA LEU A 225 -8.09 9.49 -16.86
C LEU A 225 -6.78 9.23 -17.62
N ILE A 226 -6.84 8.98 -18.92
CA ILE A 226 -5.66 8.75 -19.76
C ILE A 226 -5.61 9.82 -20.84
N GLU A 227 -4.48 10.51 -20.89
CA GLU A 227 -4.22 11.54 -21.89
C GLU A 227 -2.96 11.20 -22.67
N ILE A 228 -3.10 11.03 -23.98
CA ILE A 228 -1.97 10.79 -24.88
C ILE A 228 -1.54 12.13 -25.44
N ILE A 229 -0.24 12.43 -25.31
CA ILE A 229 0.35 13.69 -25.73
C ILE A 229 1.39 13.40 -26.82
N PRO A 230 1.06 13.64 -28.10
CA PRO A 230 2.02 13.49 -29.18
C PRO A 230 3.20 14.44 -29.00
N ASN A 231 4.41 13.90 -28.98
CA ASN A 231 5.63 14.66 -28.77
C ASN A 231 6.63 14.43 -29.90
N LYS A 232 7.56 15.37 -30.12
CA LYS A 232 8.72 15.10 -30.99
C LYS A 232 9.60 14.06 -30.32
N ASN A 233 10.33 13.26 -31.09
CA ASN A 233 11.34 12.37 -30.50
C ASN A 233 12.50 13.21 -29.93
N ALA A 234 12.44 13.49 -28.63
CA ALA A 234 13.43 14.24 -27.86
C ALA A 234 14.14 13.35 -26.81
N GLY A 235 14.12 12.03 -27.01
CA GLY A 235 14.61 11.06 -26.05
C GLY A 235 13.79 11.00 -24.75
N GLY A 236 14.26 10.21 -23.79
CA GLY A 236 13.60 10.03 -22.49
C GLY A 236 13.53 11.34 -21.69
N SER A 237 14.64 12.08 -21.59
CA SER A 237 14.68 13.36 -20.89
C SER A 237 13.68 14.38 -21.46
N GLY A 238 13.57 14.48 -22.79
CA GLY A 238 12.60 15.36 -23.42
C GLY A 238 11.15 14.90 -23.24
N GLY A 239 10.92 13.58 -23.21
CA GLY A 239 9.62 12.99 -22.90
C GLY A 239 9.19 13.33 -21.47
N PHE A 240 10.03 13.03 -20.47
CA PHE A 240 9.70 13.26 -19.07
C PHE A 240 9.59 14.75 -18.76
N ALA A 241 10.45 15.59 -19.33
CA ALA A 241 10.32 17.05 -19.22
C ALA A 241 8.98 17.55 -19.78
N ARG A 242 8.55 17.02 -20.95
CA ARG A 242 7.24 17.33 -21.50
C ARG A 242 6.14 16.90 -20.55
N GLY A 243 6.17 15.67 -20.04
CA GLY A 243 5.16 15.18 -19.11
C GLY A 243 5.07 15.97 -17.80
N MET A 244 6.21 16.39 -17.24
CA MET A 244 6.22 17.23 -16.05
C MET A 244 5.56 18.60 -16.30
N ILE A 245 5.82 19.22 -17.47
CA ILE A 245 5.18 20.48 -17.86
C ILE A 245 3.66 20.32 -17.98
N GLU A 246 3.21 19.21 -18.56
CA GLU A 246 1.78 18.92 -18.75
C GLU A 246 1.07 18.72 -17.41
N VAL A 247 1.67 17.93 -16.52
CA VAL A 247 1.12 17.72 -15.17
C VAL A 247 1.07 19.03 -14.39
N ALA A 248 2.14 19.85 -14.43
CA ALA A 248 2.22 21.10 -13.69
C ALA A 248 1.21 22.16 -14.16
N ASN A 249 0.91 22.21 -15.47
CA ASN A 249 -0.06 23.15 -16.03
C ASN A 249 -1.50 22.63 -16.05
N HIS A 250 -1.74 21.38 -15.62
CA HIS A 250 -3.05 20.77 -15.68
C HIS A 250 -4.01 21.36 -14.63
N HIS A 251 -5.21 21.73 -15.06
CA HIS A 251 -6.25 22.37 -14.22
C HIS A 251 -6.67 21.58 -12.98
N ARG A 252 -6.44 20.25 -12.94
CA ARG A 252 -6.73 19.40 -11.77
C ARG A 252 -5.80 19.67 -10.57
N GLY A 253 -4.63 20.28 -10.78
CA GLY A 253 -3.69 20.61 -9.71
C GLY A 253 -3.13 19.40 -8.97
N PHE A 254 -2.29 18.61 -9.61
CA PHE A 254 -1.64 17.45 -8.98
C PHE A 254 -0.68 17.88 -7.87
N SER A 255 -0.63 17.12 -6.76
CA SER A 255 0.34 17.39 -5.70
C SER A 255 1.70 16.76 -5.98
N HIS A 256 1.75 15.68 -6.77
CA HIS A 256 2.99 14.97 -7.09
C HIS A 256 3.00 14.46 -8.52
N ILE A 257 4.20 14.25 -9.06
CA ILE A 257 4.43 13.65 -10.39
C ILE A 257 5.11 12.30 -10.19
N LEU A 258 4.49 11.23 -10.70
CA LEU A 258 5.08 9.89 -10.69
C LEU A 258 5.60 9.57 -12.09
N LEU A 259 6.93 9.49 -12.23
CA LEU A 259 7.56 9.08 -13.49
C LEU A 259 7.63 7.55 -13.56
N MET A 260 7.12 6.97 -14.65
CA MET A 260 7.14 5.54 -14.89
C MET A 260 7.65 5.26 -16.31
N ASP A 261 8.33 4.12 -16.46
CA ASP A 261 8.75 3.64 -17.78
C ASP A 261 7.61 2.93 -18.50
N ASP A 262 7.73 2.75 -19.81
CA ASP A 262 6.71 2.07 -20.61
C ASP A 262 6.85 0.55 -20.62
N ASP A 263 8.04 0.00 -20.38
CA ASP A 263 8.37 -1.42 -20.54
C ASP A 263 8.61 -2.18 -19.22
N VAL A 264 8.14 -1.62 -18.11
CA VAL A 264 8.15 -2.26 -16.79
C VAL A 264 6.85 -3.00 -16.49
N LEU A 265 6.97 -4.11 -15.76
CA LEU A 265 5.84 -4.82 -15.14
C LEU A 265 5.80 -4.49 -13.65
N PHE A 266 4.64 -4.08 -13.14
CA PHE A 266 4.47 -3.66 -11.74
C PHE A 266 3.10 -4.11 -11.20
N ASP A 267 2.99 -4.30 -9.89
CA ASP A 267 1.69 -4.43 -9.25
C ASP A 267 1.12 -3.04 -8.94
N PRO A 268 -0.12 -2.70 -9.36
CA PRO A 268 -0.74 -1.40 -9.05
C PRO A 268 -0.79 -1.05 -7.56
N GLU A 269 -0.67 -2.04 -6.66
CA GLU A 269 -0.47 -1.82 -5.21
C GLU A 269 0.70 -0.86 -4.92
N VAL A 270 1.75 -0.82 -5.75
CA VAL A 270 2.89 0.09 -5.56
C VAL A 270 2.48 1.57 -5.58
N ILE A 271 1.52 1.92 -6.43
CA ILE A 271 0.99 3.30 -6.55
C ILE A 271 0.16 3.64 -5.32
N LEU A 272 -0.62 2.68 -4.81
CA LEU A 272 -1.41 2.84 -3.59
C LEU A 272 -0.51 3.06 -2.37
N ARG A 273 0.52 2.22 -2.22
CA ARG A 273 1.50 2.35 -1.12
C ARG A 273 2.23 3.68 -1.17
N LEU A 274 2.65 4.12 -2.37
CA LEU A 274 3.26 5.43 -2.55
C LEU A 274 2.30 6.55 -2.14
N SER A 275 1.06 6.53 -2.63
CA SER A 275 0.05 7.54 -2.29
C SER A 275 -0.23 7.57 -0.78
N ASN A 276 -0.35 6.41 -0.13
CA ASN A 276 -0.58 6.30 1.31
C ASN A 276 0.62 6.85 2.09
N PHE A 277 1.84 6.48 1.70
CA PHE A 277 3.08 6.98 2.30
C PHE A 277 3.16 8.51 2.22
N LEU A 278 2.98 9.08 1.03
CA LEU A 278 2.99 10.53 0.79
C LEU A 278 1.92 11.26 1.60
N SER A 279 0.77 10.62 1.84
CA SER A 279 -0.32 11.25 2.59
C SER A 279 -0.03 11.46 4.08
N VAL A 280 1.01 10.82 4.62
CA VAL A 280 1.35 10.88 6.05
C VAL A 280 2.81 11.30 6.31
N ILE A 281 3.51 11.81 5.29
CA ILE A 281 4.86 12.36 5.47
C ILE A 281 4.84 13.52 6.48
N ASN A 282 5.82 13.56 7.36
CA ASN A 282 5.98 14.61 8.38
C ASN A 282 7.08 15.62 8.04
N GLN A 283 7.62 15.54 6.83
CA GLN A 283 8.64 16.43 6.29
C GLN A 283 8.18 16.85 4.89
N ASP A 284 8.34 18.14 4.57
CA ASP A 284 7.88 18.70 3.31
C ASP A 284 8.94 18.64 2.20
N ASP A 285 10.19 18.29 2.55
CA ASP A 285 11.33 18.13 1.64
C ASP A 285 11.51 16.69 1.13
N ILE A 286 10.62 15.77 1.49
CA ILE A 286 10.56 14.42 0.92
C ILE A 286 9.81 14.52 -0.42
N CYS A 287 10.50 15.05 -1.43
CA CYS A 287 10.24 14.97 -2.87
C CYS A 287 11.49 15.41 -3.64
#